data_AF-A0A975NPN3-F1
#
_entry.id   AF-A0A975NPN3-F1
#
_cell.length_a   1.000
_cell.length_b   1.000
_cell.length_c   1.000
_cell.angle_alpha   90.00
_cell.angle_beta   90.00
_cell.angle_gamma   90.00
#
_symmetry.space_group_name_H-M   'P 1'
#
loop_
_entity.id
_entity.type
_entity.pdbx_description
1 polymer ?
#
loop_
_entity_poly.entity_id
_entity_poly.type
_entity_poly.pdbx_seq_one_letter_code
_entity_poly.pdbx_strand_id
1 'polypeptide(L)'
;MDFATSLAPYWYFHLPNFILAALMYTMLGRVLLGLMVDADSPNYIWRFFCRVTDPVIALIAIATPKAAPPVVVWLFGFVWLFWLRVALHYTLLLLNLAPRLGGAAS
;
A
#
# COMPACT_ATOMS: atom_id res chain seq x y z
N MET A 1 -28.37 -2.66 7.63
CA MET A 1 -27.06 -3.33 7.82
C MET A 1 -26.25 -2.42 8.71
N ASP A 2 -26.05 -2.80 9.97
CA ASP A 2 -25.43 -1.94 10.98
C ASP A 2 -23.90 -1.88 10.74
N PHE A 3 -23.30 -0.70 10.83
CA PHE A 3 -21.85 -0.53 10.60
C PHE A 3 -21.04 -1.46 11.51
N ALA A 4 -21.51 -1.62 12.76
CA ALA A 4 -20.89 -2.46 13.77
C ALA A 4 -20.89 -3.96 13.42
N THR A 5 -21.93 -4.48 12.73
CA THR A 5 -22.02 -5.92 12.42
C THR A 5 -21.14 -6.35 11.25
N SER A 6 -20.71 -5.40 10.40
CA SER A 6 -19.84 -5.68 9.23
C SER A 6 -18.37 -5.28 9.47
N LEU A 7 -18.12 -4.20 10.23
CA LEU A 7 -16.74 -3.76 10.52
C LEU A 7 -16.11 -4.52 11.69
N ALA A 8 -16.84 -4.82 12.76
CA ALA A 8 -16.25 -5.44 13.95
C ALA A 8 -15.68 -6.86 13.73
N PRO A 9 -16.24 -7.71 12.84
CA PRO A 9 -15.64 -9.02 12.53
C PRO A 9 -14.55 -8.94 11.46
N TYR A 10 -14.68 -8.06 10.46
CA TYR A 10 -13.82 -8.00 9.28
C TYR A 10 -12.86 -6.80 9.26
N TRP A 11 -12.68 -6.12 10.40
CA TRP A 11 -11.72 -5.00 10.52
C TRP A 11 -10.31 -5.41 10.08
N TYR A 12 -9.93 -6.67 10.35
CA TYR A 12 -8.65 -7.26 9.97
C TYR A 12 -8.46 -7.35 8.45
N PHE A 13 -9.55 -7.35 7.67
CA PHE A 13 -9.50 -7.32 6.22
C PHE A 13 -9.51 -5.88 5.69
N HIS A 14 -10.39 -5.03 6.22
CA HIS A 14 -10.58 -3.67 5.70
C HIS A 14 -9.44 -2.73 6.07
N LEU A 15 -8.96 -2.77 7.32
CA LEU A 15 -7.96 -1.82 7.82
C LEU A 15 -6.60 -1.99 7.12
N PRO A 16 -6.03 -3.21 6.99
CA PRO A 16 -4.75 -3.37 6.30
C PRO A 16 -4.86 -3.05 4.81
N ASN A 17 -5.99 -3.39 4.18
CA ASN A 17 -6.22 -3.08 2.78
C ASN A 17 -6.31 -1.56 2.54
N PHE A 18 -6.90 -0.82 3.48
CA PHE A 18 -6.93 0.65 3.45
C PHE A 18 -5.54 1.25 3.65
N ILE A 19 -4.76 0.74 4.60
CA ILE A 19 -3.39 1.21 4.85
C ILE A 19 -2.52 0.96 3.62
N LEU A 20 -2.58 -0.24 3.04
CA LEU A 20 -1.86 -0.58 1.81
C LEU A 20 -2.27 0.33 0.65
N ALA A 21 -3.57 0.59 0.48
CA ALA A 21 -4.04 1.52 -0.53
C ALA A 21 -3.52 2.95 -0.30
N ALA A 22 -3.58 3.45 0.94
CA ALA A 22 -3.07 4.77 1.30
C ALA A 22 -1.55 4.87 1.04
N LEU A 23 -0.78 3.82 1.35
CA LEU A 23 0.65 3.77 1.05
C LEU A 23 0.92 3.74 -0.47
N MET A 24 0.13 2.99 -1.24
CA MET A 24 0.25 3.00 -2.71
C MET A 24 0.00 4.39 -3.30
N TYR A 25 -1.10 5.04 -2.89
CA TYR A 25 -1.44 6.36 -3.39
C TYR A 25 -0.46 7.44 -2.91
N THR A 26 0.10 7.32 -1.71
CA THR A 26 1.15 8.25 -1.25
C THR A 26 2.47 8.03 -2.00
N MET A 27 2.85 6.80 -2.36
CA MET A 27 4.00 6.56 -3.25
C MET A 27 3.78 7.19 -4.64
N LEU A 28 2.59 7.01 -5.22
CA LEU A 28 2.25 7.64 -6.50
C LEU A 28 2.28 9.18 -6.38
N GLY A 29 1.71 9.72 -5.30
CA GLY A 29 1.75 11.14 -5.00
C GLY A 29 3.18 11.68 -4.85
N ARG A 30 4.10 10.92 -4.25
CA ARG A 30 5.53 11.30 -4.19
C ARG A 30 6.17 11.36 -5.57
N VAL A 31 5.88 10.39 -6.44
CA VAL A 31 6.40 10.41 -7.82
C VAL A 31 5.88 11.64 -8.57
N LEU A 32 4.57 11.89 -8.50
CA LEU A 32 3.95 13.04 -9.16
C LEU A 32 4.47 14.38 -8.61
N LEU A 33 4.60 14.49 -7.28
CA LEU A 33 5.17 15.68 -6.64
C LEU A 33 6.64 15.86 -7.02
N GLY A 34 7.41 14.77 -7.11
CA GLY A 34 8.82 14.82 -7.53
C GLY A 34 9.04 15.23 -8.98
N LEU A 35 8.01 15.22 -9.84
CA LEU A 35 8.08 15.80 -11.18
C LEU A 35 7.96 17.33 -11.18
N MET A 36 7.36 17.92 -10.14
CA MET A 36 7.09 19.36 -10.04
C MET A 36 7.93 20.07 -8.97
N VAL A 37 8.39 19.34 -7.96
CA VAL A 37 9.07 19.87 -6.77
C VAL A 37 10.48 19.29 -6.69
N ASP A 38 11.46 20.16 -6.48
CA ASP A 38 12.85 19.77 -6.30
C ASP A 38 13.05 18.90 -5.06
N ALA A 39 13.97 17.93 -5.14
CA ALA A 39 14.18 16.93 -4.09
C ALA A 39 14.58 17.53 -2.73
N ASP A 40 15.22 18.70 -2.74
CA ASP A 40 15.68 19.44 -1.53
C ASP A 40 14.71 20.54 -1.10
N SER A 41 13.49 20.58 -1.66
CA SER A 41 12.53 21.63 -1.32
C SER A 41 12.12 21.55 0.16
N PRO A 42 12.13 22.67 0.91
CA PRO A 42 11.71 22.72 2.31
C PRO A 42 10.20 22.53 2.51
N ASN A 43 9.44 22.29 1.44
CA ASN A 43 8.00 22.12 1.44
C ASN A 43 7.54 21.04 2.44
N TYR A 44 6.66 21.44 3.36
CA TYR A 44 6.11 20.55 4.39
C TYR A 44 5.41 19.32 3.77
N ILE A 45 4.65 19.52 2.69
CA ILE A 45 3.94 18.45 1.98
C ILE A 45 4.96 17.43 1.46
N TRP A 46 6.02 17.87 0.77
CA TRP A 46 7.08 16.99 0.27
C TRP A 46 7.70 16.15 1.39
N ARG A 47 8.06 16.78 2.52
CA ARG A 47 8.64 16.08 3.67
C ARG A 47 7.71 15.04 4.29
N PHE A 48 6.40 15.31 4.31
CA PHE A 48 5.41 14.34 4.77
C PHE A 48 5.37 13.12 3.84
N PHE A 49 5.27 13.34 2.53
CA PHE A 49 5.29 12.26 1.54
C PHE A 49 6.58 11.44 1.61
N CYS A 50 7.73 12.10 1.70
CA CYS A 50 9.02 11.41 1.87
C CYS A 50 9.04 10.56 3.14
N ARG A 51 8.68 11.12 4.30
CA ARG A 51 8.72 10.40 5.57
C ARG A 51 7.79 9.18 5.62
N VAL A 52 6.63 9.25 4.97
CA VAL A 52 5.69 8.11 4.90
C VAL A 52 6.20 7.01 3.97
N THR A 53 6.83 7.39 2.86
CA THR A 53 7.23 6.45 1.80
C THR A 53 8.66 5.93 1.93
N ASP A 54 9.57 6.65 2.60
CA ASP A 54 10.95 6.23 2.88
C ASP A 54 11.05 4.86 3.57
N PRO A 55 10.31 4.56 4.66
CA PRO A 55 10.39 3.23 5.28
C PRO A 55 9.87 2.13 4.35
N VAL A 56 8.87 2.43 3.52
CA VAL A 56 8.33 1.48 2.54
C VAL A 56 9.37 1.20 1.46
N ILE A 57 9.99 2.25 0.91
CA ILE A 57 11.07 2.16 -0.07
C ILE A 57 12.25 1.36 0.50
N ALA A 58 12.60 1.56 1.78
CA ALA A 58 13.68 0.81 2.43
C ALA A 58 13.39 -0.71 2.46
N LEU A 59 12.13 -1.12 2.70
CA LEU A 59 11.73 -2.53 2.63
C LEU A 59 11.79 -3.06 1.20
N ILE A 60 11.33 -2.29 0.22
CA ILE A 60 11.36 -2.67 -1.20
C ILE A 60 12.79 -2.75 -1.74
N ALA A 61 13.70 -1.92 -1.24
CA ALA A 61 15.11 -1.92 -1.60
C ALA A 61 15.86 -3.18 -1.11
N ILE A 62 15.27 -3.96 -0.20
CA ILE A 62 15.77 -5.30 0.14
C ILE A 62 15.46 -6.28 -1.00
N ALA A 63 14.27 -6.17 -1.60
CA ALA A 63 13.83 -7.03 -2.69
C ALA A 63 14.33 -6.58 -4.08
N THR A 64 14.61 -5.28 -4.25
CA THR A 64 14.99 -4.68 -5.54
C THR A 64 16.48 -4.35 -5.56
N PRO A 65 17.25 -4.75 -6.61
CA PRO A 65 18.68 -4.48 -6.68
C PRO A 65 19.03 -2.98 -6.63
N LYS A 66 20.09 -2.62 -5.88
CA LYS A 66 20.58 -1.24 -5.71
C LYS A 66 21.06 -0.55 -7.00
N ALA A 67 21.17 -1.29 -8.11
CA ALA A 67 21.51 -0.75 -9.42
C ALA A 67 20.36 0.02 -10.07
N ALA A 68 19.12 -0.10 -9.55
CA ALA A 68 17.97 0.61 -10.07
C ALA A 68 17.99 2.11 -9.70
N PRO A 69 17.69 3.02 -10.65
CA PRO A 69 17.53 4.44 -10.35
C PRO A 69 16.45 4.70 -9.30
N PRO A 70 16.54 5.76 -8.48
CA PRO A 70 15.59 6.03 -7.39
C PRO A 70 14.12 6.06 -7.83
N VAL A 71 13.84 6.68 -8.97
CA VAL A 71 12.48 6.76 -9.56
C VAL A 71 11.95 5.36 -9.89
N VAL A 72 12.80 4.47 -10.39
CA VAL A 72 12.43 3.09 -10.71
C VAL A 72 12.09 2.34 -9.42
N VAL A 73 12.84 2.55 -8.34
CA VAL A 73 12.54 1.96 -7.03
C VAL A 73 11.18 2.45 -6.49
N TRP A 74 10.84 3.72 -6.69
CA TRP A 74 9.53 4.25 -6.29
C TRP A 74 8.37 3.61 -7.06
N LEU A 75 8.50 3.48 -8.38
CA LEU A 75 7.51 2.81 -9.22
C LEU A 75 7.39 1.31 -8.92
N PHE A 76 8.51 0.63 -8.71
CA PHE A 76 8.51 -0.75 -8.24
C PHE A 76 7.86 -0.89 -6.87
N GLY A 77 7.98 0.11 -6.01
CA GLY A 77 7.29 0.11 -4.74
C GLY A 77 5.78 0.05 -4.84
N PHE A 78 5.20 0.74 -5.82
CA PHE A 78 3.78 0.60 -6.14
C PHE A 78 3.44 -0.84 -6.55
N VAL A 79 4.27 -1.47 -7.38
CA VAL A 79 4.08 -2.87 -7.82
C VAL A 79 4.18 -3.84 -6.65
N TRP A 80 5.16 -3.67 -5.76
CA TRP A 80 5.32 -4.50 -4.57
C TRP A 80 4.17 -4.33 -3.59
N LEU A 81 3.69 -3.11 -3.36
CA LEU A 81 2.51 -2.87 -2.53
C LEU A 81 1.23 -3.47 -3.15
N PHE A 82 1.10 -3.42 -4.47
CA PHE A 82 0.01 -4.11 -5.17
C PHE A 82 0.07 -5.63 -4.95
N TRP A 83 1.25 -6.23 -5.10
CA TRP A 83 1.44 -7.65 -4.82
C TRP A 83 1.20 -8.00 -3.35
N LEU A 84 1.64 -7.15 -2.41
CA LEU A 84 1.36 -7.33 -0.99
C LEU A 84 -0.14 -7.30 -0.70
N ARG A 85 -0.88 -6.44 -1.40
CA ARG A 85 -2.34 -6.37 -1.34
C ARG A 85 -3.00 -7.63 -1.89
N VAL A 86 -2.55 -8.12 -3.05
CA VAL A 86 -3.03 -9.38 -3.64
C VAL A 86 -2.72 -10.55 -2.70
N ALA A 87 -1.50 -10.63 -2.17
CA ALA A 87 -1.09 -11.65 -1.23
C ALA A 87 -1.94 -11.64 0.04
N LEU A 88 -2.20 -10.46 0.62
CA LEU A 88 -3.08 -10.32 1.79
C LEU A 88 -4.50 -10.81 1.50
N HIS A 89 -5.06 -10.43 0.35
CA HIS A 89 -6.38 -10.89 -0.07
C HIS A 89 -6.43 -12.41 -0.28
N TYR A 90 -5.44 -12.96 -0.99
CA TYR A 90 -5.33 -14.40 -1.25
C TYR A 90 -5.11 -15.21 0.02
N THR A 91 -4.30 -14.72 0.95
CA THR A 91 -4.03 -15.38 2.24
C THR A 91 -5.31 -15.44 3.08
N LEU A 92 -6.11 -14.37 3.09
CA LEU A 92 -7.39 -14.34 3.80
C LEU A 92 -8.45 -15.25 3.14
N LEU A 93 -8.42 -15.40 1.81
CA LEU A 93 -9.23 -16.38 1.08
C LEU A 93 -8.82 -17.82 1.44
N LEU A 94 -7.51 -18.11 1.44
CA LEU A 94 -6.95 -19.43 1.77
C LEU A 94 -7.22 -19.84 3.22
N LEU A 95 -7.15 -18.88 4.15
CA LEU A 95 -7.46 -19.11 5.57
C LEU A 95 -8.97 -19.17 5.85
N ASN A 96 -9.83 -19.11 4.83
CA ASN A 96 -11.30 -19.14 4.97
C ASN A 96 -11.87 -18.02 5.87
N LEU A 97 -11.07 -16.99 6.14
CA LEU A 97 -11.41 -15.80 6.95
C LEU A 97 -12.00 -14.67 6.11
N ALA A 98 -12.00 -14.83 4.78
CA ALA A 98 -12.70 -13.92 3.88
C ALA A 98 -14.21 -14.02 4.12
N PRO A 99 -14.93 -12.88 4.24
CA PRO A 99 -16.39 -12.89 4.24
C PRO A 99 -16.88 -13.54 2.96
N ARG A 100 -17.25 -14.82 3.04
CA ARG A 100 -18.09 -15.43 2.02
C ARG A 100 -19.41 -14.69 2.11
N LEU A 101 -19.73 -13.89 1.08
CA LEU A 101 -21.10 -13.44 0.86
C LEU A 101 -21.97 -14.69 1.04
N GLY A 102 -22.79 -14.71 2.08
CA GLY A 102 -23.68 -15.82 2.40
C GLY A 102 -24.66 -16.01 1.25
N GLY A 103 -24.26 -16.81 0.26
CA GLY A 103 -24.96 -16.93 -1.01
C GLY A 103 -24.24 -17.75 -2.10
N ALA A 104 -23.08 -18.34 -1.84
CA ALA A 104 -22.48 -19.32 -2.74
C ALA A 104 -22.36 -20.66 -2.01
N ALA A 105 -23.52 -21.31 -1.84
CA ALA A 105 -23.58 -22.75 -1.73
C ALA A 105 -23.33 -23.34 -3.12
N SER A 106 -22.39 -24.27 -3.20
CA SER A 106 -22.43 -25.41 -4.12
C SER A 106 -22.03 -26.63 -3.31
#